data_AF-A0A3M3ADH4-F1
#
_entry.id   AF-A0A3M3ADH4-F1
#
_cell.length_a   1.000
_cell.length_b   1.000
_cell.length_c   1.000
_cell.angle_alpha   90.00
_cell.angle_beta   90.00
_cell.angle_gamma   90.00
#
_symmetry.space_group_name_H-M   'P 1'
#
loop_
_entity.id
_entity.type
_entity.pdbx_description
1 polymer ?
#
loop_
_entity_poly.entity_id
_entity_poly.type
_entity_poly.pdbx_seq_one_letter_code
_entity_poly.pdbx_strand_id
1 'polypeptide(L)'
;FLEKPFSPETLISNLRRALEKRQLVLENRRLHEQADARTRLDATLLGVSPSLQTLRRQVLELAQLPVNVIIRGETGSGKELVARCLHDF
;
A
#
# COMPACT_ATOMS: atom_id res chain seq x y z
N PHE A 1 -13.21 18.44 22.10
CA PHE A 1 -13.66 18.77 23.47
C PHE A 1 -14.89 19.66 23.32
N LEU A 2 -15.94 19.39 24.09
CA LEU A 2 -17.17 20.18 24.09
C LEU A 2 -17.41 20.60 25.54
N GLU A 3 -17.33 21.90 25.80
CA GLU A 3 -17.69 22.45 27.10
C GLU A 3 -19.20 22.42 27.28
N LYS A 4 -19.64 22.06 28.48
CA LYS A 4 -21.05 22.15 28.84
C LYS A 4 -21.36 23.58 29.30
N PRO A 5 -22.57 24.11 29.02
CA PRO A 5 -23.60 23.58 28.13
C PRO A 5 -23.28 23.89 26.65
N PHE A 6 -23.54 22.95 25.74
CA PHE A 6 -23.34 23.14 24.30
C PHE A 6 -24.67 23.11 23.54
N SER A 7 -24.74 23.85 22.44
CA SER A 7 -25.92 23.83 21.57
C SER A 7 -25.92 22.58 20.67
N PRO A 8 -27.10 22.08 20.26
CA PRO A 8 -27.20 21.01 19.26
C PRO A 8 -26.50 21.35 17.93
N GLU A 9 -26.54 22.61 17.52
CA GLU A 9 -25.90 23.10 16.29
C GLU A 9 -24.38 22.99 16.36
N THR A 10 -23.78 23.38 17.50
CA THR A 10 -22.35 23.26 17.75
C THR A 10 -21.92 21.80 17.81
N LEU A 11 -22.75 20.91 18.36
CA LEU A 11 -22.49 19.47 18.36
C LEU A 11 -22.47 18.91 16.93
N ILE A 12 -23.49 19.22 16.12
CA ILE A 12 -23.60 18.73 14.73
C ILE A 12 -22.43 19.23 13.88
N SER A 13 -22.06 20.50 14.01
CA SER A 13 -20.92 21.09 13.28
C SER A 13 -19.61 20.40 13.64
N ASN A 14 -19.34 20.18 14.93
CA ASN A 14 -18.15 19.47 15.38
C ASN A 14 -18.13 18.01 14.93
N LEU A 15 -19.28 17.33 14.94
CA LEU A 15 -19.38 15.96 14.46
C LEU A 15 -19.08 15.86 12.96
N ARG A 16 -19.62 16.77 12.14
CA ARG A 16 -19.31 16.83 10.70
C ARG A 16 -17.82 17.01 10.45
N ARG A 17 -17.18 17.97 11.12
CA ARG A 17 -15.73 18.20 11.02
C ARG A 17 -14.92 16.99 11.47
N ALA A 18 -15.37 16.28 12.52
CA ALA A 18 -14.70 15.08 13.00
C ALA A 18 -14.81 13.92 11.98
N LEU A 19 -15.97 13.73 11.35
CA LEU A 19 -16.18 12.73 10.32
C LEU A 19 -15.34 13.02 9.07
N GLU A 20 -15.35 14.26 8.60
CA GLU A 20 -14.54 14.69 7.46
C GLU A 20 -13.04 14.50 7.73
N LYS A 21 -12.56 14.93 8.91
CA LYS A 21 -11.17 14.69 9.31
C LYS A 21 -10.82 13.20 9.34
N ARG A 22 -11.71 12.35 9.87
CA ARG A 22 -11.50 10.90 9.89
C ARG A 22 -11.43 10.32 8.48
N GLN A 23 -12.32 10.76 7.59
CA GLN A 23 -12.32 10.33 6.19
C GLN A 23 -10.99 10.69 5.52
N LEU A 24 -10.55 11.95 5.64
CA LEU A 24 -9.28 12.42 5.07
C LEU A 24 -8.07 11.65 5.60
N VAL A 25 -8.04 11.34 6.91
CA VAL A 25 -6.95 10.56 7.51
C VAL A 25 -6.91 9.13 6.96
N LEU A 26 -8.07 8.47 6.82
CA LEU A 26 -8.14 7.12 6.27
C LEU A 26 -7.74 7.07 4.80
N GLU A 27 -8.16 8.07 4.03
CA GLU A 27 -7.81 8.17 2.62
C GLU A 27 -6.33 8.45 2.42
N ASN A 28 -5.76 9.36 3.20
CA ASN A 28 -4.31 9.62 3.21
C ASN A 28 -3.53 8.35 3.55
N ARG A 29 -3.98 7.58 4.55
CA ARG A 29 -3.37 6.30 4.91
C ARG A 29 -3.41 5.29 3.76
N ARG A 30 -4.56 5.13 3.12
CA ARG A 30 -4.73 4.23 1.96
C ARG A 30 -3.83 4.65 0.80
N LEU A 31 -3.72 5.95 0.54
CA LEU A 31 -2.85 6.50 -0.50
C LEU A 31 -1.37 6.30 -0.15
N HIS A 32 -0.98 6.45 1.11
CA HIS A 32 0.38 6.14 1.57
C HIS A 32 0.70 4.65 1.41
N GLU A 33 -0.21 3.77 1.82
CA GLU A 33 -0.08 2.31 1.63
C GLU A 33 -0.04 1.91 0.15
N GLN A 34 -0.61 2.73 -0.74
CA GLN A 34 -0.50 2.56 -2.19
C GLN A 34 0.83 3.09 -2.74
N ALA A 35 1.31 4.20 -2.21
CA ALA A 35 2.57 4.81 -2.63
C ALA A 35 3.79 4.02 -2.16
N ASP A 36 3.69 3.29 -1.05
CA ASP A 36 4.81 2.53 -0.49
C ASP A 36 4.95 1.14 -1.16
N ALA A 37 5.39 1.16 -2.42
CA ALA A 37 5.60 -0.03 -3.24
C ALA A 37 6.51 -1.08 -2.57
N ARG A 38 7.48 -0.63 -1.78
CA ARG A 38 8.37 -1.50 -1.01
C ARG A 38 7.63 -2.31 0.06
N THR A 39 6.78 -1.67 0.85
CA THR A 39 6.01 -2.34 1.91
C THR A 39 5.05 -3.40 1.33
N ARG A 40 4.46 -3.11 0.17
CA ARG A 40 3.59 -4.08 -0.53
C ARG A 40 4.35 -5.27 -1.07
N LEU A 41 5.56 -5.07 -1.61
CA LEU A 41 6.42 -6.15 -2.07
C LEU A 41 6.90 -7.04 -0.92
N ASP A 42 7.22 -6.44 0.23
CA ASP A 42 7.63 -7.17 1.42
C ASP A 42 6.49 -8.05 1.97
N ALA A 43 5.25 -7.58 1.88
CA ALA A 43 4.07 -8.35 2.28
C ALA A 43 3.71 -9.47 1.28
N THR A 44 4.00 -9.29 -0.01
CA THR A 44 3.61 -10.25 -1.07
C THR A 44 4.66 -11.32 -1.31
N LEU A 45 5.94 -10.94 -1.41
CA LEU A 45 7.06 -11.86 -1.59
C LEU A 45 7.69 -12.10 -0.22
N LEU A 46 7.29 -13.13 0.50
CA LEU A 46 7.74 -13.37 1.88
C LEU A 46 9.17 -13.92 1.97
N GLY A 47 9.93 -13.43 2.95
CA GLY A 47 11.28 -13.92 3.28
C GLY A 47 12.30 -12.79 3.46
N VAL A 48 13.47 -13.13 3.98
CA VAL A 48 14.53 -12.14 4.29
C VAL A 48 15.87 -12.50 3.64
N SER A 49 15.91 -13.53 2.81
CA SER A 49 17.15 -13.96 2.16
C SER A 49 17.70 -12.89 1.21
N PRO A 50 19.02 -12.79 1.03
CA PRO A 50 19.63 -11.82 0.12
C PRO A 50 19.15 -11.96 -1.33
N SER A 51 18.85 -13.19 -1.77
CA SER A 51 18.30 -13.47 -3.10
C SER A 51 16.92 -12.84 -3.29
N LEU A 52 16.06 -12.91 -2.26
CA LEU A 52 14.73 -12.35 -2.31
C LEU A 52 14.75 -10.81 -2.24
N GLN A 53 15.64 -10.23 -1.43
CA GLN A 53 15.85 -8.79 -1.41
C GLN A 53 16.30 -8.26 -2.78
N THR A 54 17.21 -9.00 -3.44
CA THR A 54 17.67 -8.69 -4.79
C THR A 54 16.52 -8.77 -5.80
N LEU A 55 15.69 -9.82 -5.70
CA LEU A 55 14.51 -9.99 -6.55
C LEU A 55 13.51 -8.85 -6.39
N ARG A 56 13.19 -8.42 -5.15
CA ARG A 56 12.28 -7.27 -4.92
C ARG A 56 12.78 -5.98 -5.56
N ARG A 57 14.10 -5.72 -5.48
CA ARG A 57 14.71 -4.56 -6.15
C ARG A 57 14.56 -4.66 -7.67
N GLN A 58 14.87 -5.81 -8.26
CA GLN A 58 14.71 -6.02 -9.71
C GLN A 58 13.27 -5.84 -10.16
N VAL A 59 12.30 -6.32 -9.39
CA VAL A 59 10.88 -6.13 -9.68
C VAL A 59 10.51 -4.65 -9.70
N LEU A 60 10.92 -3.86 -8.70
CA LEU A 60 10.65 -2.42 -8.67
C LEU A 60 11.27 -1.65 -9.84
N GLU A 61 12.47 -2.04 -10.25
CA GLU A 61 13.17 -1.40 -11.36
C GLU A 61 12.52 -1.77 -12.70
N LEU A 62 12.18 -3.04 -12.90
CA LEU A 62 11.60 -3.54 -14.16
C LEU A 62 10.14 -3.15 -14.34
N ALA A 63 9.36 -3.03 -13.26
CA ALA A 63 7.94 -2.67 -13.32
C ALA A 63 7.72 -1.27 -13.95
N GLN A 64 8.67 -0.35 -13.76
CA GLN A 64 8.62 1.00 -14.33
C GLN A 64 9.06 1.08 -15.81
N LEU A 65 9.53 -0.04 -16.38
CA LEU A 65 10.07 -0.08 -17.73
C LEU A 65 9.09 -0.79 -18.68
N PRO A 66 8.85 -0.26 -19.90
CA PRO A 66 7.99 -0.90 -20.89
C PRO A 66 8.73 -2.03 -21.61
N VAL A 67 9.14 -3.07 -20.86
CA VAL A 67 9.94 -4.20 -21.36
C VAL A 67 9.21 -5.53 -21.18
N ASN A 68 9.46 -6.46 -22.10
CA ASN A 68 8.98 -7.83 -21.96
C ASN A 68 9.90 -8.61 -21.01
N VAL A 69 9.30 -9.38 -20.09
CA VAL A 69 10.01 -10.13 -19.05
C VAL A 69 9.64 -11.61 -19.09
N ILE A 70 10.60 -12.48 -18.76
CA ILE A 70 10.39 -13.92 -18.60
C ILE A 70 10.75 -14.30 -17.16
N ILE A 71 9.82 -14.91 -16.44
CA ILE A 71 10.00 -15.34 -15.05
C ILE A 71 10.28 -16.85 -15.04
N ARG A 72 11.44 -17.23 -14.50
CA ARG A 72 11.86 -18.64 -14.38
C ARG A 72 11.91 -19.06 -12.92
N GLY A 73 11.57 -20.32 -12.65
CA GLY A 73 11.62 -20.92 -11.32
C GLY A 73 10.94 -22.28 -11.31
N GLU A 74 11.14 -23.04 -10.24
CA GLU A 74 10.53 -24.36 -10.03
C GLU A 74 9.05 -24.23 -9.61
N THR A 75 8.27 -25.29 -9.80
CA THR A 75 6.85 -25.30 -9.39
C THR A 75 6.73 -24.98 -7.90
N GLY A 76 5.86 -24.03 -7.55
CA GLY A 76 5.70 -23.55 -6.17
C GLY A 76 6.67 -22.44 -5.74
N SER A 77 7.61 -22.00 -6.58
CA SER A 77 8.58 -20.94 -6.22
C SER A 77 8.00 -19.51 -6.18
N GLY A 78 6.69 -19.34 -6.34
CA GLY A 78 6.03 -18.02 -6.34
C GLY A 78 6.16 -17.19 -7.62
N LYS A 79 6.40 -17.83 -8.78
CA LYS A 79 6.52 -17.15 -10.10
C LYS A 79 5.34 -16.23 -10.42
N GLU A 80 4.13 -16.67 -10.09
CA GLU A 80 2.88 -15.91 -10.31
C GLU A 80 2.81 -14.66 -9.43
N LEU A 81 3.29 -14.74 -8.18
CA LEU A 81 3.35 -13.58 -7.30
C LEU A 81 4.30 -12.52 -7.85
N VAL A 82 5.45 -12.94 -8.37
CA VAL A 82 6.41 -12.04 -9.02
C VAL A 82 5.79 -11.38 -10.26
N ALA A 83 5.07 -12.16 -11.09
CA ALA A 83 4.39 -11.63 -12.28
C ALA A 83 3.34 -10.57 -11.92
N ARG A 84 2.56 -10.83 -10.87
CA ARG A 84 1.55 -9.90 -10.38
C ARG A 84 2.18 -8.63 -9.82
N CYS A 85 3.28 -8.75 -9.08
CA CYS A 85 4.02 -7.59 -8.61
C CYS A 85 4.53 -6.73 -9.78
N LEU A 86 5.10 -7.34 -10.83
CA LEU A 86 5.54 -6.62 -12.03
C LEU A 86 4.40 -5.91 -12.78
N HIS A 87 3.14 -6.30 -12.55
CA HIS A 87 1.96 -5.67 -13.13
C HIS A 87 1.35 -4.57 -12.24
N ASP A 88 1.39 -4.76 -10.93
CA ASP A 88 0.74 -3.88 -9.95
C ASP A 88 1.61 -2.65 -9.58
N PHE A 89 2.91 -2.67 -9.87
CA PHE A 89 3.89 -1.58 -9.62
C PHE A 89 4.31 -0.90 -10.92
#